data_AF-A0AAE3GBV8-F1
#
_entry.id   AF-A0AAE3GBV8-F1
#
_cell.length_a   1.000
_cell.length_b   1.000
_cell.length_c   1.000
_cell.angle_alpha   90.00
_cell.angle_beta   90.00
_cell.angle_gamma   90.00
#
_symmetry.space_group_name_H-M   'P 1'
#
loop_
_entity.id
_entity.type
_entity.pdbx_description
1 polymer ?
#
loop_
_entity_poly.entity_id
_entity_poly.type
_entity_poly.pdbx_seq_one_letter_code
_entity_poly.pdbx_strand_id
1 'polypeptide(L)'
;MMAVRLELVGFRAGSAVLEMDASGGAIFEHALFTEAMSIFMNGSTRIVERAESLPPEFTLQVLDGLIRFTGGLSPRTIEYFDLDWRDTVSLRLDRGFREHARWLRRQRRRDLVTVVGRLHEGDFDPLALRCRVDTLDASVPCSFTEDMREPVLAAMDAMVVASGVAELQPDGRVRSLALDDITVVDESQRHTVGQLAHAQGVEPVRVISEFATFPEIDDEDFKRFVADAMSARS
;
A
#
# COMPACT_ATOMS: atom_id res chain seq x y z
N MET A 1 0.39 17.72 -17.28
CA MET A 1 1.73 17.11 -17.27
C MET A 1 2.73 18.21 -16.96
N MET A 2 3.29 18.23 -15.75
CA MET A 2 4.29 19.23 -15.36
C MET A 2 5.64 18.79 -15.92
N ALA A 3 6.21 19.57 -16.82
CA ALA A 3 7.56 19.33 -17.33
C ALA A 3 8.54 20.20 -16.52
N VAL A 4 9.64 19.58 -16.13
CA VAL A 4 10.72 20.21 -15.37
C VAL A 4 11.95 20.23 -16.28
N ARG A 5 12.61 21.38 -16.37
CA ARG A 5 13.84 21.56 -17.13
C ARG A 5 15.01 21.52 -16.14
N LEU A 6 16.02 20.73 -16.49
CA LEU A 6 17.31 20.70 -15.78
C LEU A 6 18.35 21.33 -16.71
N GLU A 7 19.02 22.37 -16.24
CA GLU A 7 20.05 23.10 -16.97
C GLU A 7 21.40 23.00 -16.24
N LEU A 8 22.46 22.61 -16.95
CA LEU A 8 23.81 22.66 -16.41
C LEU A 8 24.30 24.10 -16.42
N VAL A 9 24.41 24.71 -15.24
CA VAL A 9 24.79 26.13 -15.08
C VAL A 9 26.27 26.31 -14.73
N GLY A 10 26.97 25.25 -14.33
CA GLY A 10 28.41 25.32 -14.10
C GLY A 10 29.03 24.09 -13.47
N PHE A 11 30.30 24.23 -13.10
CA PHE A 11 31.10 23.21 -12.43
C PHE A 11 31.83 23.82 -11.23
N ARG A 12 31.99 23.04 -10.17
CA ARG A 12 32.90 23.32 -9.05
C ARG A 12 33.90 22.16 -8.94
N ALA A 13 34.93 22.31 -8.10
CA ALA A 13 35.91 21.24 -7.91
C ALA A 13 35.21 19.95 -7.44
N GLY A 14 35.15 18.94 -8.32
CA GLY A 14 34.52 17.65 -8.05
C GLY A 14 32.99 17.60 -8.22
N SER A 15 32.33 18.64 -8.74
CA SER A 15 30.87 18.63 -8.92
C SER A 15 30.38 19.42 -10.14
N ALA A 16 29.21 19.01 -10.65
CA ALA A 16 28.45 19.73 -11.67
C ALA A 16 27.22 20.38 -11.01
N VAL A 17 26.91 21.62 -11.36
CA VAL A 17 25.79 22.37 -10.81
C VAL A 17 24.65 22.40 -11.82
N LEU A 18 23.51 21.84 -11.44
CA LEU A 18 22.29 21.80 -12.24
C LEU A 18 21.26 22.74 -11.62
N GLU A 19 20.68 23.61 -12.42
CA GLU A 19 19.53 24.42 -12.05
C GLU A 19 18.25 23.76 -12.56
N MET A 20 17.23 23.71 -11.70
CA MET A 20 15.95 23.09 -11.99
C MET A 20 14.88 24.16 -12.04
N ASP A 21 14.22 24.28 -13.19
CA ASP A 21 13.14 25.24 -13.38
C ASP A 21 11.93 24.58 -14.05
N ALA A 22 10.75 25.18 -13.88
CA ALA A 22 9.58 24.78 -14.62
C ALA A 22 9.80 25.12 -16.11
N SER A 23 9.57 24.16 -17.01
CA SER A 23 9.78 24.41 -18.44
C SER A 23 8.87 25.56 -18.93
N GLY A 24 9.47 26.59 -19.51
CA GLY A 24 8.84 27.88 -19.82
C GLY A 24 7.57 27.78 -20.66
N GLY A 25 6.54 28.53 -20.24
CA GLY A 25 5.28 28.70 -20.97
C GLY A 25 4.00 28.73 -20.12
N ALA A 26 4.07 28.47 -18.81
CA ALA A 26 2.90 28.55 -17.94
C ALA A 26 2.68 29.99 -17.48
N ILE A 27 1.62 30.62 -17.99
CA ILE A 27 1.09 31.93 -17.57
C ILE A 27 0.50 31.87 -16.14
N PHE A 28 0.40 30.67 -15.56
CA PHE A 28 -0.17 30.43 -14.24
C PHE A 28 0.91 30.17 -13.19
N GLU A 29 0.72 30.75 -12.01
CA GLU A 29 1.60 30.62 -10.85
C GLU A 29 2.04 29.17 -10.61
N HIS A 30 3.36 29.01 -10.45
CA HIS A 30 4.08 27.78 -10.12
C HIS A 30 3.82 27.26 -8.69
N ALA A 31 2.60 27.44 -8.18
CA ALA A 31 2.19 26.98 -6.85
C ALA A 31 2.37 25.46 -6.73
N LEU A 32 1.96 24.70 -7.76
CA LEU A 32 2.08 23.24 -7.77
C LEU A 32 3.52 22.74 -7.78
N PHE A 33 4.42 23.37 -8.55
CA PHE A 33 5.84 23.00 -8.54
C PHE A 33 6.48 23.32 -7.19
N THR A 34 6.18 24.50 -6.65
CA THR A 34 6.63 24.93 -5.32
C THR A 34 6.14 23.98 -4.23
N GLU A 35 4.87 23.61 -4.28
CA GLU A 35 4.24 22.70 -3.31
C GLU A 35 4.83 21.30 -3.42
N ALA A 36 4.93 20.75 -4.63
CA ALA A 36 5.57 19.46 -4.87
C ALA A 36 7.03 19.44 -4.38
N MET A 37 7.78 20.50 -4.62
CA MET A 37 9.16 20.62 -4.14
C MET A 37 9.21 20.75 -2.61
N SER A 38 8.29 21.51 -2.01
CA SER A 38 8.19 21.62 -0.56
C SER A 38 7.88 20.27 0.11
N ILE A 39 6.93 19.51 -0.44
CA ILE A 39 6.57 18.16 0.02
C ILE A 39 7.77 17.22 -0.14
N PHE A 40 8.42 17.25 -1.31
CA PHE A 40 9.61 16.44 -1.60
C PHE A 40 10.75 16.73 -0.62
N MET A 41 11.06 18.01 -0.39
CA MET A 41 12.12 18.43 0.53
C MET A 41 11.77 18.02 1.96
N ASN A 42 10.54 18.27 2.43
CA ASN A 42 10.10 17.88 3.78
C ASN A 42 10.22 16.37 4.01
N GLY A 43 9.65 15.55 3.10
CA GLY A 43 9.69 14.10 3.26
C GLY A 43 11.09 13.54 3.13
N SER A 44 11.94 14.11 2.26
CA SER A 44 13.33 13.67 2.12
C SER A 44 14.20 14.08 3.31
N THR A 45 13.97 15.25 3.90
CA THR A 45 14.59 15.67 5.17
C THR A 45 14.24 14.69 6.29
N ARG A 46 12.97 14.28 6.42
CA ARG A 46 12.56 13.27 7.40
C ARG A 46 13.26 11.92 7.21
N ILE A 47 13.53 11.52 5.97
CA ILE A 47 14.33 10.31 5.69
C ILE A 47 15.78 10.50 6.17
N VAL A 48 16.39 11.66 5.94
CA VAL A 48 17.76 11.95 6.42
C VAL A 48 17.82 11.97 7.95
N GLU A 49 16.84 12.59 8.59
CA GLU A 49 16.71 12.69 10.05
C GLU A 49 16.31 11.36 10.71
N ARG A 50 16.03 10.32 9.92
CA ARG A 50 15.57 9.00 10.37
C ARG A 50 14.28 9.06 11.19
N ALA A 51 13.37 9.96 10.81
CA ALA A 51 12.07 10.06 11.44
C ALA A 51 11.27 8.77 11.25
N GLU A 52 10.57 8.33 12.31
CA GLU A 52 9.75 7.12 12.28
C GLU A 52 8.51 7.26 11.36
N SER A 53 8.06 8.49 11.14
CA SER A 53 6.91 8.80 10.28
C SER A 53 7.31 9.69 9.10
N LEU A 54 6.85 9.31 7.90
CA LEU A 54 6.94 10.14 6.70
C LEU A 54 5.61 10.85 6.44
N PRO A 55 5.63 11.98 5.70
CA PRO A 55 4.41 12.62 5.21
C PRO A 55 3.52 11.63 4.44
N PRO A 56 2.19 11.80 4.44
CA PRO A 56 1.26 10.89 3.78
C PRO A 56 1.50 10.80 2.26
N GLU A 57 2.06 11.84 1.65
CA GLU A 57 2.39 11.89 0.22
C GLU A 57 3.57 10.97 -0.15
N PHE A 58 4.39 10.56 0.83
CA PHE A 58 5.51 9.62 0.65
C PHE A 58 5.01 8.17 0.63
N THR A 59 4.28 7.87 -0.42
CA THR A 59 3.79 6.53 -0.77
C THR A 59 4.94 5.58 -1.12
N LEU A 60 4.64 4.28 -1.25
CA LEU A 60 5.63 3.28 -1.68
C LEU A 60 6.21 3.60 -3.06
N GLN A 61 5.40 4.15 -3.96
CA GLN A 61 5.83 4.55 -5.30
C GLN A 61 6.87 5.68 -5.24
N VAL A 62 6.66 6.65 -4.34
CA VAL A 62 7.62 7.75 -4.11
C VAL A 62 8.93 7.20 -3.54
N LEU A 63 8.86 6.29 -2.56
CA LEU A 63 10.05 5.63 -2.02
C LEU A 63 10.81 4.81 -3.06
N ASP A 64 10.11 4.07 -3.92
CA ASP A 64 10.71 3.34 -5.03
C ASP A 64 11.38 4.28 -6.03
N GLY A 65 10.75 5.41 -6.33
CA GLY A 65 11.32 6.48 -7.14
C GLY A 65 12.62 7.02 -6.56
N LEU A 66 12.64 7.36 -5.27
CA LEU A 66 13.82 7.85 -4.55
C LEU A 66 14.96 6.82 -4.52
N ILE A 67 14.65 5.55 -4.29
CA ILE A 67 15.64 4.47 -4.27
C ILE A 67 16.24 4.26 -5.67
N ARG A 68 15.43 4.36 -6.72
CA ARG A 68 15.90 4.28 -8.11
C ARG A 68 16.75 5.49 -8.49
N PHE A 69 16.29 6.69 -8.14
CA PHE A 69 17.01 7.95 -8.37
C PHE A 69 18.41 7.93 -7.73
N THR A 70 18.49 7.49 -6.47
CA THR A 70 19.77 7.31 -5.75
C THR A 70 20.50 6.00 -6.08
N GLY A 71 19.96 5.18 -6.98
CA GLY A 71 20.50 3.87 -7.35
C GLY A 71 21.89 3.95 -7.98
N GLY A 72 22.16 5.02 -8.74
CA GLY A 72 23.45 5.27 -9.39
C GLY A 72 24.55 5.81 -8.47
N LEU A 73 24.25 6.09 -7.19
CA LEU A 73 25.23 6.64 -6.26
C LEU A 73 26.30 5.59 -5.90
N SER A 74 27.56 5.93 -6.17
CA SER A 74 28.73 5.13 -5.80
C SER A 74 30.00 6.00 -5.70
N PRO A 75 31.00 5.61 -4.89
CA PRO A 75 32.27 6.34 -4.78
C PRO A 75 33.07 6.46 -6.09
N ARG A 76 32.71 5.69 -7.13
CA ARG A 76 33.38 5.70 -8.44
C ARG A 76 32.68 6.56 -9.49
N THR A 77 31.50 7.10 -9.15
CA THR A 77 30.62 7.84 -10.04
C THR A 77 30.18 9.12 -9.33
N ILE A 78 28.89 9.27 -9.05
CA ILE A 78 28.35 10.34 -8.22
C ILE A 78 28.29 9.83 -6.77
N GLU A 79 28.96 10.52 -5.85
CA GLU A 79 28.98 10.13 -4.43
C GLU A 79 27.71 10.57 -3.69
N TYR A 80 27.23 11.77 -3.98
CA TYR A 80 26.02 12.36 -3.40
C TYR A 80 25.40 13.39 -4.36
N PHE A 81 24.13 13.73 -4.12
CA PHE A 81 23.50 14.93 -4.64
C PHE A 81 23.28 15.91 -3.50
N ASP A 82 23.69 17.17 -3.68
CA ASP A 82 23.28 18.26 -2.79
C ASP A 82 22.14 19.01 -3.48
N LEU A 83 21.01 19.11 -2.77
CA LEU A 83 19.80 19.77 -3.23
C LEU A 83 19.57 21.01 -2.37
N ASP A 84 19.61 22.17 -3.00
CA ASP A 84 19.33 23.44 -2.34
C ASP A 84 17.97 23.97 -2.83
N TRP A 85 17.11 24.32 -1.89
CA TRP A 85 15.79 24.90 -2.19
C TRP A 85 15.59 26.21 -1.41
N ARG A 86 15.33 27.28 -2.17
CA ARG A 86 15.00 28.63 -1.66
C ARG A 86 15.93 29.14 -0.55
N ASP A 87 17.23 28.86 -0.69
CA ASP A 87 18.29 29.27 0.26
C ASP A 87 18.06 28.88 1.74
N THR A 88 17.11 27.97 2.01
CA THR A 88 16.64 27.66 3.37
C THR A 88 16.73 26.18 3.69
N VAL A 89 16.61 25.31 2.69
CA VAL A 89 16.70 23.86 2.88
C VAL A 89 17.80 23.32 1.99
N SER A 90 18.84 22.78 2.61
CA SER A 90 19.90 22.03 1.93
C SER A 90 19.80 20.57 2.36
N LEU A 91 19.77 19.67 1.38
CA LEU A 91 19.61 18.25 1.60
C LEU A 91 20.67 17.47 0.83
N ARG A 92 21.40 16.63 1.54
CA ARG A 92 22.35 15.69 0.95
C ARG A 92 21.70 14.32 0.74
N LEU A 93 21.60 13.89 -0.51
CA LEU A 93 21.17 12.56 -0.90
C LEU A 93 22.40 11.69 -1.18
N ASP A 94 22.72 10.82 -0.24
CA ASP A 94 23.89 9.94 -0.32
C ASP A 94 23.50 8.46 -0.19
N ARG A 95 24.50 7.59 -0.02
CA ARG A 95 24.28 6.18 0.23
C ARG A 95 23.48 5.92 1.52
N GLY A 96 23.70 6.70 2.57
CA GLY A 96 23.00 6.58 3.85
C GLY A 96 21.52 6.91 3.71
N PHE A 97 21.18 7.98 2.99
CA PHE A 97 19.81 8.31 2.61
C PHE A 97 19.13 7.12 1.91
N ARG A 98 19.80 6.54 0.90
CA ARG A 98 19.27 5.40 0.14
C ARG A 98 19.04 4.17 1.03
N GLU A 99 19.96 3.86 1.91
CA GLU A 99 19.84 2.73 2.84
C GLU A 99 18.67 2.93 3.80
N HIS A 100 18.46 4.16 4.28
CA HIS A 100 17.34 4.48 5.16
C HIS A 100 15.99 4.46 4.41
N ALA A 101 15.92 5.01 3.20
CA ALA A 101 14.73 4.90 2.34
C ALA A 101 14.36 3.43 2.05
N ARG A 102 15.36 2.56 1.83
CA ARG A 102 15.14 1.10 1.69
C ARG A 102 14.63 0.45 2.97
N TRP A 103 15.10 0.90 4.12
CA TRP A 103 14.61 0.43 5.41
C TRP A 103 13.15 0.86 5.64
N LEU A 104 12.82 2.14 5.44
CA LEU A 104 11.45 2.67 5.52
C LEU A 104 10.52 1.97 4.54
N ARG A 105 10.96 1.74 3.30
CA ARG A 105 10.22 0.94 2.33
C ARG A 105 9.95 -0.48 2.84
N ARG A 106 10.92 -1.15 3.45
CA ARG A 106 10.71 -2.51 4.02
C ARG A 106 9.76 -2.49 5.20
N GLN A 107 9.80 -1.45 6.02
CA GLN A 107 8.83 -1.28 7.11
C GLN A 107 7.42 -0.97 6.59
N ARG A 108 7.29 -0.30 5.44
CA ARG A 108 6.01 0.01 4.79
C ARG A 108 5.53 -1.07 3.81
N ARG A 109 6.42 -1.95 3.35
CA ARG A 109 6.11 -3.19 2.61
C ARG A 109 5.70 -4.28 3.59
N ARG A 110 4.74 -3.91 4.43
CA ARG A 110 3.90 -4.85 5.13
C ARG A 110 2.76 -5.10 4.16
N ASP A 111 2.82 -6.20 3.41
CA ASP A 111 1.66 -6.61 2.64
C ASP A 111 0.60 -6.96 3.69
N LEU A 112 -0.26 -5.98 3.97
CA LEU A 112 -1.32 -6.11 4.92
C LEU A 112 -2.29 -7.10 4.30
N VAL A 113 -2.30 -8.32 4.81
CA VAL A 113 -3.16 -9.38 4.32
C VAL A 113 -4.15 -9.74 5.40
N THR A 114 -5.29 -10.21 4.94
CA THR A 114 -6.32 -10.79 5.78
C THR A 114 -6.39 -12.27 5.46
N VAL A 115 -6.30 -13.10 6.49
CA VAL A 115 -6.41 -14.56 6.42
C VAL A 115 -7.66 -14.96 7.18
N VAL A 116 -8.50 -15.78 6.55
CA VAL A 116 -9.70 -16.34 7.18
C VAL A 116 -9.45 -17.82 7.45
N GLY A 117 -9.50 -18.22 8.71
CA GLY A 117 -9.15 -19.57 9.12
C GLY A 117 -9.36 -19.82 10.61
N ARG A 118 -9.21 -21.07 11.04
CA ARG A 118 -9.45 -21.46 12.43
C ARG A 118 -8.18 -21.22 13.22
N LEU A 119 -8.29 -20.52 14.34
CA LEU A 119 -7.15 -20.16 15.15
C LEU A 119 -6.76 -21.32 16.06
N HIS A 120 -5.49 -21.69 16.04
CA HIS A 120 -4.92 -22.73 16.89
C HIS A 120 -3.59 -22.27 17.52
N GLU A 121 -3.15 -22.98 18.56
CA GLU A 121 -1.86 -22.76 19.19
C GLU A 121 -0.70 -23.08 18.22
N GLY A 122 0.33 -22.23 18.21
CA GLY A 122 1.44 -22.31 17.26
C GLY A 122 2.68 -22.90 17.90
N ASP A 123 2.89 -24.21 17.73
CA ASP A 123 3.93 -25.02 18.39
C ASP A 123 3.92 -24.93 19.94
N PHE A 124 4.35 -26.01 20.61
CA PHE A 124 4.19 -26.25 22.06
C PHE A 124 5.08 -25.37 22.97
N ASP A 125 5.16 -24.05 22.73
CA ASP A 125 5.76 -23.09 23.65
C ASP A 125 4.76 -21.97 23.98
N PRO A 126 4.04 -22.07 25.12
CA PRO A 126 3.07 -21.06 25.56
C PRO A 126 3.65 -19.66 25.77
N LEU A 127 4.99 -19.54 25.86
CA LEU A 127 5.68 -18.26 26.04
C LEU A 127 6.05 -17.60 24.71
N ALA A 128 5.93 -18.30 23.58
CA ALA A 128 6.48 -17.84 22.31
C ALA A 128 5.65 -16.76 21.59
N LEU A 129 4.46 -16.36 22.10
CA LEU A 129 3.52 -15.45 21.42
C LEU A 129 3.27 -15.86 19.95
N ARG A 130 2.99 -17.15 19.75
CA ARG A 130 2.75 -17.77 18.46
C ARG A 130 1.40 -18.45 18.41
N CYS A 131 0.79 -18.39 17.24
CA CYS A 131 -0.41 -19.14 16.90
C CYS A 131 -0.30 -19.63 15.45
N ARG A 132 -1.29 -20.36 14.98
CA ARG A 132 -1.47 -20.65 13.56
C ARG A 132 -2.93 -20.43 13.17
N VAL A 133 -3.13 -20.04 11.93
CA VAL A 133 -4.47 -19.90 11.33
C VAL A 133 -4.59 -20.95 10.24
N ASP A 134 -5.42 -21.96 10.50
CA ASP A 134 -5.69 -23.06 9.58
C ASP A 134 -6.80 -22.62 8.61
N THR A 135 -6.40 -22.35 7.38
CA THR A 135 -7.30 -22.04 6.25
C THR A 135 -7.72 -23.34 5.54
N LEU A 136 -8.54 -23.23 4.49
CA LEU A 136 -8.94 -24.40 3.69
C LEU A 136 -7.73 -25.16 3.10
N ASP A 137 -6.72 -24.42 2.65
CA ASP A 137 -5.63 -24.97 1.81
C ASP A 137 -4.24 -24.85 2.45
N ALA A 138 -4.12 -24.18 3.60
CA ALA A 138 -2.84 -23.91 4.25
C ALA A 138 -2.99 -23.66 5.76
N SER A 139 -1.96 -24.04 6.52
CA SER A 139 -1.76 -23.64 7.91
C SER A 139 -0.77 -22.47 7.94
N VAL A 140 -1.23 -21.27 8.26
CA VAL A 140 -0.38 -20.06 8.29
C VAL A 140 0.18 -19.86 9.69
N PRO A 141 1.52 -19.94 9.89
CA PRO A 141 2.11 -19.63 11.18
C PRO A 141 2.05 -18.13 11.45
N CYS A 142 1.63 -17.78 12.66
CA CYS A 142 1.38 -16.42 13.08
C CYS A 142 2.21 -16.07 14.32
N SER A 143 2.67 -14.82 14.40
CA SER A 143 3.28 -14.23 15.59
C SER A 143 2.50 -12.98 16.00
N PHE A 144 2.40 -12.69 17.29
CA PHE A 144 1.68 -11.52 17.80
C PHE A 144 2.46 -10.84 18.93
N THR A 145 2.09 -9.60 19.26
CA THR A 145 2.67 -8.83 20.36
C THR A 145 1.96 -9.13 21.68
N GLU A 146 2.55 -8.71 22.80
CA GLU A 146 1.95 -8.88 24.13
C GLU A 146 0.52 -8.31 24.22
N ASP A 147 0.29 -7.16 23.58
CA ASP A 147 -1.01 -6.48 23.57
C ASP A 147 -2.12 -7.33 22.90
N MET A 148 -1.73 -8.22 21.97
CA MET A 148 -2.64 -9.12 21.27
C MET A 148 -2.85 -10.45 21.99
N ARG A 149 -2.17 -10.70 23.12
CA ARG A 149 -2.27 -11.97 23.84
C ARG A 149 -3.69 -12.28 24.29
N GLU A 150 -4.35 -11.35 24.97
CA GLU A 150 -5.72 -11.56 25.46
C GLU A 150 -6.72 -11.83 24.32
N PRO A 151 -6.79 -10.99 23.25
CA PRO A 151 -7.65 -11.26 22.09
C PRO A 151 -7.38 -12.63 21.43
N VAL A 152 -6.11 -12.98 21.25
CA VAL A 152 -5.72 -14.24 20.59
C VAL A 152 -6.11 -15.44 21.45
N LEU A 153 -5.84 -15.42 22.75
CA LEU A 153 -6.23 -16.50 23.67
C LEU A 153 -7.75 -16.64 23.77
N ALA A 154 -8.49 -15.53 23.76
CA ALA A 154 -9.96 -15.54 23.77
C ALA A 154 -10.56 -16.10 22.47
N ALA A 155 -9.84 -16.01 21.36
CA ALA A 155 -10.25 -16.49 20.05
C ALA A 155 -9.75 -17.91 19.71
N MET A 156 -9.09 -18.61 20.65
CA MET A 156 -8.58 -19.95 20.42
C MET A 156 -9.68 -20.94 20.02
N ASP A 157 -9.37 -21.79 19.04
CA ASP A 157 -10.27 -22.75 18.40
C ASP A 157 -11.48 -22.13 17.66
N ALA A 158 -11.58 -20.80 17.61
CA ALA A 158 -12.62 -20.09 16.89
C ALA A 158 -12.25 -19.85 15.42
N MET A 159 -13.27 -19.63 14.60
CA MET A 159 -13.10 -19.13 13.24
C MET A 159 -12.80 -17.63 13.31
N VAL A 160 -11.71 -17.19 12.67
CA VAL A 160 -11.26 -15.80 12.77
C VAL A 160 -10.98 -15.18 11.41
N VAL A 161 -11.16 -13.88 11.34
CA VAL A 161 -10.57 -13.00 10.34
C VAL A 161 -9.34 -12.37 10.99
N ALA A 162 -8.17 -12.85 10.60
CA ALA A 162 -6.88 -12.42 11.11
C ALA A 162 -6.23 -11.46 10.11
N SER A 163 -5.87 -10.26 10.54
CA SER A 163 -5.20 -9.27 9.69
C SER A 163 -3.82 -8.94 10.22
N GLY A 164 -2.88 -8.72 9.32
CA GLY A 164 -1.52 -8.40 9.71
C GLY A 164 -0.54 -8.36 8.56
N VAL A 165 0.74 -8.35 8.92
CA VAL A 165 1.85 -8.26 7.99
C VAL A 165 2.26 -9.64 7.52
N ALA A 166 2.09 -9.95 6.24
CA ALA A 166 2.57 -11.22 5.71
C ALA A 166 3.99 -11.18 5.16
N GLU A 167 4.70 -12.29 5.36
CA GLU A 167 5.81 -12.70 4.51
C GLU A 167 5.25 -13.60 3.41
N LEU A 168 5.39 -13.20 2.14
CA LEU A 168 4.90 -13.99 1.01
C LEU A 168 6.01 -14.88 0.42
N GLN A 169 5.64 -16.07 0.00
CA GLN A 169 6.46 -16.95 -0.83
C GLN A 169 6.57 -16.40 -2.26
N PRO A 170 7.54 -16.85 -3.08
CA PRO A 170 7.68 -16.41 -4.47
C PRO A 170 6.44 -16.68 -5.35
N ASP A 171 5.60 -17.64 -4.98
CA ASP A 171 4.33 -17.97 -5.65
C ASP A 171 3.13 -17.13 -5.16
N GLY A 172 3.35 -16.21 -4.23
CA GLY A 172 2.33 -15.33 -3.65
C GLY A 172 1.59 -15.91 -2.43
N ARG A 173 1.89 -17.14 -1.98
CA ARG A 173 1.27 -17.70 -0.77
C ARG A 173 1.82 -17.09 0.51
N VAL A 174 1.00 -17.00 1.54
CA VAL A 174 1.44 -16.51 2.85
C VAL A 174 2.35 -17.56 3.51
N ARG A 175 3.60 -17.20 3.76
CA ARG A 175 4.57 -18.02 4.50
C ARG A 175 4.41 -17.86 6.00
N SER A 176 4.22 -16.62 6.46
CA SER A 176 4.04 -16.27 7.88
C SER A 176 3.27 -14.96 8.00
N LEU A 177 2.60 -14.75 9.14
CA LEU A 177 1.81 -13.55 9.42
C LEU A 177 2.18 -12.96 10.79
N ALA A 178 2.63 -11.71 10.83
CA ALA A 178 2.67 -10.97 12.09
C ALA A 178 1.32 -10.29 12.30
N LEU A 179 0.54 -10.79 13.25
CA LEU A 179 -0.82 -10.35 13.55
C LEU A 179 -0.82 -8.93 14.08
N ASP A 180 -1.76 -8.14 13.56
CA ASP A 180 -2.06 -6.78 13.98
C ASP A 180 -3.48 -6.69 14.56
N ASP A 181 -4.41 -7.45 13.99
CA ASP A 181 -5.81 -7.50 14.43
C ASP A 181 -6.42 -8.91 14.26
N ILE A 182 -7.42 -9.22 15.09
CA ILE A 182 -8.17 -10.48 15.04
C ILE A 182 -9.64 -10.25 15.38
N THR A 183 -10.52 -10.72 14.49
CA THR A 183 -11.97 -10.68 14.71
C THR A 183 -12.52 -12.10 14.67
N VAL A 184 -13.25 -12.51 15.71
CA VAL A 184 -13.96 -13.79 15.73
C VAL A 184 -15.17 -13.73 14.80
N VAL A 185 -15.30 -14.70 13.92
CA VAL A 185 -16.46 -14.88 13.05
C VAL A 185 -17.53 -15.59 13.85
N ASP A 186 -18.66 -14.93 14.07
CA ASP A 186 -19.83 -15.53 14.70
C ASP A 186 -20.47 -16.55 13.73
N GLU A 187 -20.10 -17.82 13.88
CA GLU A 187 -20.64 -18.94 13.09
C GLU A 187 -22.15 -19.16 13.35
N SER A 188 -22.73 -18.56 14.40
CA SER A 188 -24.13 -18.74 14.78
C SER A 188 -25.11 -17.98 13.89
N GLN A 189 -24.65 -16.98 13.13
CA GLN A 189 -25.47 -16.23 12.19
C GLN A 189 -25.28 -16.74 10.76
N ARG A 190 -25.86 -17.89 10.45
CA ARG A 190 -26.08 -18.30 9.06
C ARG A 190 -27.15 -17.40 8.44
N HIS A 191 -26.71 -16.26 7.90
CA HIS A 191 -27.55 -15.45 7.04
C HIS A 191 -27.81 -16.20 5.74
N THR A 192 -29.07 -16.42 5.42
CA THR A 192 -29.48 -16.91 4.10
C THR A 192 -29.04 -15.92 3.02
N VAL A 193 -28.85 -16.38 1.78
CA VAL A 193 -28.51 -15.51 0.64
C VAL A 193 -29.48 -14.32 0.53
N GLY A 194 -30.77 -14.53 0.84
CA GLY A 194 -31.76 -13.46 0.86
C GLY A 194 -31.54 -12.41 1.96
N GLN A 195 -31.05 -12.81 3.13
CA GLN A 195 -30.72 -11.89 4.23
C GLN A 195 -29.47 -11.06 3.91
N LEU A 196 -28.45 -11.67 3.31
CA LEU A 196 -27.25 -10.96 2.84
C LEU A 196 -27.58 -9.97 1.72
N ALA A 197 -28.41 -10.40 0.76
CA ALA A 197 -28.85 -9.55 -0.35
C ALA A 197 -29.61 -8.33 0.18
N HIS A 198 -30.56 -8.52 1.09
CA HIS A 198 -31.31 -7.41 1.70
C HIS A 198 -30.41 -6.45 2.50
N ALA A 199 -29.45 -6.97 3.29
CA ALA A 199 -28.50 -6.15 4.04
C ALA A 199 -27.59 -5.31 3.14
N GLN A 200 -27.30 -5.77 1.92
CA GLN A 200 -26.50 -5.05 0.92
C GLN A 200 -27.35 -4.16 0.00
N GLY A 201 -28.66 -4.03 0.27
CA GLY A 201 -29.58 -3.29 -0.59
C GLY A 201 -29.80 -3.94 -1.96
N VAL A 202 -29.46 -5.23 -2.09
CA VAL A 202 -29.64 -6.03 -3.30
C VAL A 202 -30.98 -6.73 -3.20
N GLU A 203 -31.98 -6.24 -3.93
CA GLU A 203 -33.26 -6.92 -4.07
C GLU A 203 -33.35 -7.62 -5.43
N PRO A 204 -33.98 -8.81 -5.51
CA PRO A 204 -34.22 -9.45 -6.80
C PRO A 204 -35.08 -8.52 -7.66
N VAL A 205 -34.58 -8.16 -8.84
CA VAL A 205 -35.34 -7.36 -9.81
C VAL A 205 -36.61 -8.10 -10.18
N ARG A 206 -37.77 -7.50 -9.88
CA ARG A 206 -39.07 -8.13 -10.11
C ARG A 206 -39.69 -7.68 -11.42
N VAL A 207 -39.27 -6.52 -11.94
CA VAL A 207 -39.82 -5.93 -13.15
C VAL A 207 -38.70 -5.33 -13.99
N ILE A 208 -38.70 -5.57 -15.30
CA ILE A 208 -37.66 -5.10 -16.25
C ILE A 208 -37.47 -3.57 -16.18
N SER A 209 -38.52 -2.83 -15.85
CA SER A 209 -38.45 -1.37 -15.67
C SER A 209 -37.54 -0.92 -14.53
N GLU A 210 -37.22 -1.77 -13.56
CA GLU A 210 -36.27 -1.48 -12.46
C GLU A 210 -34.81 -1.52 -12.94
N PHE A 211 -34.53 -2.17 -14.08
CA PHE A 211 -33.22 -2.18 -14.73
C PHE A 211 -32.97 -0.91 -15.57
N ALA A 212 -34.04 -0.20 -15.95
CA ALA A 212 -34.03 0.88 -16.94
C ALA A 212 -33.67 2.27 -16.37
N THR A 213 -33.12 2.35 -15.15
CA THR A 213 -32.71 3.61 -14.51
C THR A 213 -31.29 4.05 -14.83
N PHE A 214 -30.52 3.28 -15.61
CA PHE A 214 -29.22 3.73 -16.12
C PHE A 214 -29.43 4.58 -17.38
N PRO A 215 -29.14 5.90 -17.36
CA PRO A 215 -29.52 6.80 -18.46
C PRO A 215 -28.71 6.65 -19.77
N GLU A 216 -27.80 5.69 -19.89
CA GLU A 216 -26.80 5.65 -20.97
C GLU A 216 -26.45 4.24 -21.46
N ILE A 217 -27.40 3.29 -21.46
CA ILE A 217 -27.18 1.99 -22.11
C ILE A 217 -27.99 1.97 -23.40
N ASP A 218 -27.29 1.81 -24.53
CA ASP A 218 -27.90 1.62 -25.86
C ASP A 218 -28.80 0.36 -25.85
N ASP A 219 -29.98 0.46 -26.46
CA ASP A 219 -31.02 -0.58 -26.44
C ASP A 219 -30.50 -1.92 -27.00
N GLU A 220 -29.52 -1.89 -27.91
CA GLU A 220 -28.89 -3.08 -28.49
C GLU A 220 -27.95 -3.79 -27.51
N ASP A 221 -27.18 -3.05 -26.71
CA ASP A 221 -26.30 -3.64 -25.69
C ASP A 221 -27.12 -4.25 -24.55
N PHE A 222 -28.25 -3.63 -24.19
CA PHE A 222 -29.18 -4.19 -23.21
C PHE A 222 -29.81 -5.51 -23.69
N LYS A 223 -30.27 -5.57 -24.95
CA LYS A 223 -30.81 -6.81 -25.54
C LYS A 223 -29.78 -7.93 -25.56
N ARG A 224 -28.51 -7.63 -25.88
CA ARG A 224 -27.42 -8.62 -25.87
C ARG A 224 -27.18 -9.16 -24.47
N PHE A 225 -27.09 -8.29 -23.46
CA PHE A 225 -26.92 -8.69 -22.06
C PHE A 225 -28.04 -9.62 -21.57
N VAL A 226 -29.30 -9.30 -21.88
CA VAL A 226 -30.46 -10.15 -21.49
C VAL A 226 -30.41 -11.51 -22.19
N ALA A 227 -30.03 -11.56 -23.46
CA ALA A 227 -29.88 -12.81 -24.19
C ALA A 227 -28.78 -13.69 -23.58
N ASP A 228 -27.63 -13.09 -23.24
CA ASP A 228 -26.51 -13.78 -22.61
C ASP A 228 -26.90 -14.33 -21.23
N ALA A 229 -27.56 -13.52 -20.39
CA ALA A 229 -28.01 -13.91 -19.05
C ALA A 229 -29.06 -15.04 -19.06
N MET A 230 -29.95 -15.06 -20.06
CA MET A 230 -30.95 -16.11 -20.21
C MET A 230 -30.36 -17.41 -20.78
N SER A 231 -29.30 -17.33 -21.59
CA SER A 231 -28.60 -18.51 -22.11
C SER A 231 -27.76 -19.22 -21.04
N ALA A 232 -27.29 -18.50 -20.01
CA ALA A 232 -26.55 -19.06 -18.88
C ALA A 232 -27.42 -19.88 -17.90
N ARG A 233 -28.75 -19.90 -18.10
CA ARG A 233 -29.72 -20.66 -17.29
C ARG A 233 -30.10 -22.04 -17.86
N SER A 234 -29.59 -22.38 -19.05
CA SER A 234 -29.71 -23.73 -19.66
C SER A 234 -28.39 -24.48 -19.54
#